data_AF-A0A7I8IEJ2-F1
#
_entry.id   AF-A0A7I8IEJ2-F1
#
_cell.length_a   1.000
_cell.length_b   1.000
_cell.length_c   1.000
_cell.angle_alpha   90.00
_cell.angle_beta   90.00
_cell.angle_gamma   90.00
#
_symmetry.space_group_name_H-M   'P 1'
#
loop_
_entity.id
_entity.type
_entity.pdbx_description
1 polymer ?
#
loop_
_entity_poly.entity_id
_entity_poly.type
_entity_poly.pdbx_seq_one_letter_code
_entity_poly.pdbx_strand_id
1 'polypeptide(L)'
;MGPVLTANTTVHVIWYGTWSRQQKHILRGFIRSISDDSAPHPSVAGWWRTVRLYTDQTGANVTAHISLGSEKNDRHYSHGRSLTRLTVQHVIRAAVAAPRRPLPVNPRGGLYLLLTSADVAVQDFCAGACGFHYFTFPPSSATPSLTRGWATPPRAARASARTPSPCRSTSCRRGRGRGRRRPPNGDAGVDGMVSVIGHELAELATNPLVNAWYAGADPSFPTEIADLCQGIYGTGGGGAYTGR
;
A
#
# COMPACT_ATOMS: atom_id res chain seq x y z
N MET A 1 -21.96 0.66 -9.31
CA MET A 1 -20.51 0.70 -9.55
C MET A 1 -20.06 2.14 -9.42
N GLY A 2 -19.22 2.44 -8.42
CA GLY A 2 -18.72 3.78 -8.13
C GLY A 2 -17.52 4.20 -8.97
N PRO A 3 -16.88 5.34 -8.64
CA PRO A 3 -15.75 5.87 -9.38
C PRO A 3 -14.47 5.06 -9.16
N VAL A 4 -13.57 5.09 -10.15
CA VAL A 4 -12.18 4.63 -10.04
C VAL A 4 -11.24 5.84 -10.06
N LEU A 5 -9.94 5.63 -9.83
CA LEU A 5 -8.94 6.69 -9.94
C LEU A 5 -8.59 7.03 -11.39
N THR A 6 -9.38 7.90 -12.00
CA THR A 6 -9.16 8.31 -13.40
C THR A 6 -8.11 9.43 -13.54
N ALA A 7 -8.01 10.31 -12.55
CA ALA A 7 -7.10 11.46 -12.60
C ALA A 7 -5.63 11.09 -12.30
N ASN A 8 -4.70 11.87 -12.88
CA ASN A 8 -3.28 11.78 -12.55
C ASN A 8 -3.08 11.86 -11.03
N THR A 9 -2.44 10.84 -10.47
CA THR A 9 -2.34 10.66 -9.03
C THR A 9 -0.94 11.02 -8.52
N THR A 10 -0.90 11.73 -7.40
CA THR A 10 0.32 12.11 -6.68
C THR A 10 0.33 11.45 -5.31
N VAL A 11 1.34 10.62 -5.06
CA VAL A 11 1.56 9.89 -3.80
C VAL A 11 2.44 10.69 -2.87
N HIS A 12 1.85 11.22 -1.81
CA HIS A 12 2.51 11.88 -0.71
C HIS A 12 2.84 10.88 0.39
N VAL A 13 4.13 10.69 0.70
CA VAL A 13 4.56 9.66 1.64
C VAL A 13 4.80 10.25 3.03
N ILE A 14 4.26 9.61 4.06
CA ILE A 14 4.52 9.92 5.47
C ILE A 14 5.38 8.79 6.03
N TRP A 15 6.63 9.10 6.35
CA TRP A 15 7.59 8.20 6.98
C TRP A 15 7.44 8.30 8.49
N TYR A 16 6.67 7.38 9.09
CA TYR A 16 6.41 7.35 10.53
C TYR A 16 7.42 6.45 11.26
N GLY A 17 8.15 7.01 12.22
CA GLY A 17 9.23 6.37 12.96
C GLY A 17 10.60 6.43 12.25
N THR A 18 11.46 5.46 12.53
CA THR A 18 12.88 5.46 12.13
C THR A 18 13.11 4.76 10.80
N TRP A 19 13.53 5.52 9.80
CA TRP A 19 13.72 5.03 8.43
C TRP A 19 15.11 5.38 7.89
N SER A 20 15.79 4.40 7.30
CA SER A 20 17.07 4.63 6.63
C SER A 20 16.88 5.30 5.27
N ARG A 21 17.93 5.96 4.76
CA ARG A 21 17.92 6.55 3.40
C ARG A 21 17.72 5.47 2.33
N GLN A 22 18.34 4.30 2.52
CA GLN A 22 18.26 3.16 1.60
C GLN A 22 16.83 2.63 1.50
N GLN A 23 16.16 2.44 2.64
CA GLN A 23 14.78 1.94 2.67
C GLN A 23 13.82 2.89 1.93
N LYS A 24 13.94 4.20 2.16
CA LYS A 24 13.15 5.19 1.42
C LYS A 24 13.46 5.20 -0.06
N HIS A 25 14.74 5.05 -0.43
CA HIS A 25 15.15 5.03 -1.83
C HIS A 25 14.47 3.89 -2.60
N ILE A 26 14.45 2.68 -2.05
CA ILE A 26 13.78 1.51 -2.65
C ILE A 26 12.29 1.79 -2.88
N LEU A 27 11.60 2.26 -1.84
CA LEU A 27 10.14 2.49 -1.88
C LEU A 27 9.76 3.65 -2.82
N ARG A 28 10.58 4.71 -2.88
CA ARG A 28 10.42 5.77 -3.89
C ARG A 28 10.66 5.25 -5.31
N GLY A 29 11.65 4.38 -5.47
CA GLY A 29 11.94 3.70 -6.74
C GLY A 29 10.73 2.91 -7.23
N PHE A 30 10.13 2.12 -6.34
CA PHE A 30 8.89 1.39 -6.65
C PHE A 30 7.76 2.33 -7.11
N ILE A 31 7.45 3.38 -6.35
CA ILE A 31 6.38 4.33 -6.70
C ILE A 31 6.64 4.96 -8.09
N ARG A 32 7.89 5.37 -8.37
CA ARG A 32 8.26 5.96 -9.66
C ARG A 32 8.18 4.96 -10.82
N SER A 33 8.47 3.68 -10.56
CA SER A 33 8.45 2.63 -11.58
C SER A 33 7.05 2.26 -12.09
N ILE A 34 5.98 2.70 -11.41
CA ILE A 34 4.59 2.41 -11.80
C ILE A 34 4.25 3.09 -13.14
N SER A 35 4.78 4.29 -13.39
CA SER A 35 4.55 5.05 -14.62
C SER A 35 5.77 5.11 -15.52
N ASP A 36 6.77 4.26 -15.28
CA ASP A 36 7.96 4.16 -16.13
C ASP A 36 7.71 3.18 -17.29
N ASP A 37 7.11 3.70 -18.36
CA ASP A 37 6.85 2.93 -19.58
C ASP A 37 8.13 2.54 -20.34
N SER A 38 9.29 3.08 -19.97
CA SER A 38 10.60 2.77 -20.59
C SER A 38 11.26 1.52 -20.01
N ALA A 39 10.78 1.01 -18.87
CA ALA A 39 11.35 -0.15 -18.20
C ALA A 39 11.13 -1.45 -19.02
N PRO A 40 12.17 -2.28 -19.20
CA PRO A 40 12.06 -3.53 -19.94
C PRO A 40 11.12 -4.53 -19.26
N HIS A 41 10.39 -5.31 -20.04
CA HIS A 41 9.49 -6.33 -19.51
C HIS A 41 10.25 -7.53 -18.91
N PRO A 42 9.78 -8.11 -17.79
CA PRO A 42 8.63 -7.66 -16.98
C PRO A 42 8.95 -6.41 -16.13
N SER A 43 8.00 -5.47 -16.05
CA SER A 43 8.14 -4.21 -15.31
C SER A 43 6.93 -3.89 -14.44
N VAL A 44 7.10 -3.02 -13.44
CA VAL A 44 6.00 -2.53 -12.58
C VAL A 44 4.97 -1.77 -13.40
N ALA A 45 5.39 -0.93 -14.36
CA ALA A 45 4.50 -0.31 -15.33
C ALA A 45 3.72 -1.34 -16.16
N GLY A 46 4.39 -2.40 -16.60
CA GLY A 46 3.75 -3.53 -17.28
C GLY A 46 2.67 -4.21 -16.44
N TRP A 47 2.93 -4.43 -15.15
CA TRP A 47 1.94 -4.94 -14.20
C TRP A 47 0.79 -3.95 -13.95
N TRP A 48 1.08 -2.64 -13.84
CA TRP A 48 0.07 -1.61 -13.65
C TRP A 48 -0.89 -1.48 -14.84
N ARG A 49 -0.48 -1.87 -16.05
CA ARG A 49 -1.39 -1.97 -17.21
C ARG A 49 -2.57 -2.93 -16.97
N THR A 50 -2.41 -3.94 -16.12
CA THR A 50 -3.52 -4.81 -15.72
C THR A 50 -4.52 -4.05 -14.83
N VAL A 51 -4.05 -3.25 -13.88
CA VAL A 51 -4.92 -2.41 -13.02
C VAL A 51 -5.68 -1.37 -13.85
N ARG A 52 -5.06 -0.87 -14.92
CA ARG A 52 -5.67 0.07 -15.87
C ARG A 52 -6.82 -0.51 -16.69
N LEU A 53 -7.06 -1.82 -16.67
CA LEU A 53 -8.20 -2.43 -17.36
C LEU A 53 -9.54 -2.17 -16.65
N TYR A 54 -9.51 -1.81 -15.37
CA TYR A 54 -10.71 -1.51 -14.59
C TYR A 54 -11.22 -0.09 -14.87
N THR A 55 -12.54 0.04 -15.03
CA THR A 55 -13.22 1.29 -15.41
C THR A 55 -14.29 1.69 -14.41
N ASP A 56 -14.66 2.96 -14.37
CA ASP A 56 -15.89 3.38 -13.71
C ASP A 56 -17.11 3.24 -14.64
N GLN A 57 -18.28 3.65 -14.14
CA GLN A 57 -19.55 3.68 -14.87
C GLN A 57 -19.57 4.59 -16.11
N THR A 58 -18.59 5.49 -16.27
CA THR A 58 -18.44 6.34 -17.45
C THR A 58 -17.57 5.69 -18.53
N GLY A 59 -16.99 4.53 -18.25
CA GLY A 59 -16.00 3.87 -19.09
C GLY A 59 -14.59 4.44 -18.94
N ALA A 60 -14.36 5.34 -17.98
CA ALA A 60 -13.04 5.89 -17.74
C ALA A 60 -12.17 4.90 -16.93
N ASN A 61 -10.97 4.63 -17.43
CA ASN A 61 -10.03 3.69 -16.85
C ASN A 61 -9.28 4.27 -15.63
N VAL A 62 -8.73 3.37 -14.80
CA VAL A 62 -7.70 3.74 -13.84
C VAL A 62 -6.53 4.44 -14.53
N THR A 63 -5.99 5.48 -13.88
CA THR A 63 -4.92 6.33 -14.38
C THR A 63 -3.65 5.56 -14.70
N ALA A 64 -2.99 5.97 -15.80
CA ALA A 64 -1.64 5.52 -16.14
C ALA A 64 -0.55 6.25 -15.33
N HIS A 65 -0.89 7.38 -14.71
CA HIS A 65 0.08 8.32 -14.17
C HIS A 65 0.02 8.39 -12.65
N ILE A 66 1.03 7.80 -12.03
CA ILE A 66 1.33 7.86 -10.61
C ILE A 66 2.68 8.53 -10.42
N SER A 67 2.69 9.61 -9.65
CA SER A 67 3.89 10.39 -9.36
C SER A 67 4.16 10.42 -7.86
N LEU A 68 5.43 10.55 -7.48
CA LEU A 68 5.81 10.78 -6.09
C LEU A 68 5.72 12.29 -5.80
N GLY A 69 4.94 12.66 -4.80
CA GLY A 69 4.80 14.05 -4.35
C GLY A 69 5.62 14.38 -3.10
N SER A 70 5.19 15.44 -2.40
CA SER A 70 5.75 15.86 -1.12
C SER A 70 5.78 14.72 -0.09
N GLU A 71 6.85 14.66 0.69
CA GLU A 71 7.04 13.66 1.73
C GLU A 71 7.17 14.32 3.11
N LYS A 72 6.72 13.59 4.14
CA LYS A 72 6.82 14.01 5.54
C LYS A 72 7.52 12.97 6.38
N ASN A 73 8.29 13.43 7.35
CA ASN A 73 9.00 12.56 8.28
C ASN A 73 8.48 12.82 9.68
N ASP A 74 7.98 11.78 10.32
CA ASP A 74 7.58 11.80 11.72
C ASP A 74 8.48 10.86 12.50
N ARG A 75 9.69 11.35 12.82
CA ARG A 75 10.71 10.58 13.55
C ARG A 75 10.45 10.52 15.06
N HIS A 76 9.51 11.31 15.55
CA HIS A 76 9.23 11.47 16.97
C HIS A 76 8.02 10.65 17.42
N TYR A 77 7.43 9.86 16.52
CA TYR A 77 6.27 9.02 16.82
C TYR A 77 5.14 9.88 17.40
N SER A 78 4.68 10.89 16.66
CA SER A 78 3.72 11.88 17.17
C SER A 78 2.45 11.31 17.80
N HIS A 79 2.09 10.06 17.47
CA HIS A 79 0.95 9.32 17.98
C HIS A 79 1.36 8.01 18.69
N GLY A 80 2.60 7.93 19.20
CA GLY A 80 3.14 6.78 19.88
C GLY A 80 3.61 5.65 18.95
N ARG A 81 4.10 4.55 19.54
CA ARG A 81 4.63 3.39 18.82
C ARG A 81 3.60 2.28 18.58
N SER A 82 2.36 2.48 19.00
CA SER A 82 1.26 1.54 18.79
C SER A 82 0.11 2.29 18.14
N LEU A 83 -0.16 1.98 16.87
CA LEU A 83 -1.22 2.64 16.11
C LEU A 83 -2.43 1.72 15.96
N THR A 84 -3.62 2.28 16.04
CA THR A 84 -4.87 1.71 15.53
C THR A 84 -5.22 2.33 14.17
N ARG A 85 -6.20 1.75 13.47
CA ARG A 85 -6.74 2.36 12.23
C ARG A 85 -7.16 3.82 12.43
N LEU A 86 -7.74 4.16 13.57
CA LEU A 86 -8.14 5.53 13.90
C LEU A 86 -6.92 6.45 14.06
N THR A 87 -5.90 6.01 14.80
CA THR A 87 -4.69 6.83 14.99
C THR A 87 -3.88 7.02 13.71
N VAL A 88 -3.93 6.06 12.76
CA VAL A 88 -3.38 6.24 11.41
C VAL A 88 -4.03 7.44 10.71
N GLN A 89 -5.36 7.60 10.84
CA GLN A 89 -6.05 8.78 10.28
C GLN A 89 -5.61 10.08 10.96
N HIS A 90 -5.37 10.04 12.28
CA HIS A 90 -4.86 11.20 13.01
C HIS A 90 -3.45 11.59 12.57
N VAL A 91 -2.55 10.62 12.33
CA VAL A 91 -1.20 10.88 11.78
C VAL A 91 -1.30 11.58 10.42
N ILE A 92 -2.16 11.09 9.52
CA ILE A 92 -2.33 11.69 8.19
C ILE A 92 -2.95 13.09 8.30
N ARG A 93 -3.98 13.26 9.14
CA ARG A 93 -4.57 14.58 9.42
C ARG A 93 -3.52 15.55 9.94
N ALA A 94 -2.68 15.15 10.88
CA ALA A 94 -1.60 15.97 11.40
C ALA A 94 -0.55 16.31 10.33
N ALA A 95 -0.26 15.38 9.42
CA ALA A 95 0.67 15.61 8.32
C ALA A 95 0.15 16.68 7.33
N VAL A 96 -1.14 16.63 7.02
CA VAL A 96 -1.86 17.55 6.13
C VAL A 96 -2.09 18.91 6.79
N ALA A 97 -2.47 18.96 8.06
CA ALA A 97 -2.78 20.19 8.79
C ALA A 97 -1.56 20.82 9.49
N ALA A 98 -0.36 20.33 9.22
CA ALA A 98 0.81 20.78 9.97
C ALA A 98 1.13 22.26 9.72
N PRO A 99 1.57 23.00 10.75
CA PRO A 99 1.90 24.41 10.62
C PRO A 99 3.14 24.66 9.74
N ARG A 100 4.02 23.66 9.62
CA ARG A 100 5.20 23.72 8.75
C ARG A 100 5.14 22.63 7.71
N ARG A 101 5.29 23.02 6.44
CA ARG A 101 5.32 22.14 5.27
C ARG A 101 4.17 21.11 5.33
N PRO A 102 2.90 21.56 5.35
CA PRO A 102 1.75 20.66 5.25
C PRO A 102 1.84 19.84 3.95
N LEU A 103 1.31 18.62 3.97
CA LEU A 103 1.14 17.88 2.73
C LEU A 103 0.00 18.51 1.91
N PRO A 104 0.15 18.65 0.58
CA PRO A 104 -0.88 19.26 -0.28
C PRO A 104 -2.16 18.43 -0.30
N VAL A 105 -3.32 19.10 -0.26
CA VAL A 105 -4.64 18.48 -0.44
C VAL A 105 -5.06 18.58 -1.89
N ASN A 106 -5.29 17.42 -2.53
CA ASN A 106 -5.87 17.33 -3.86
C ASN A 106 -6.99 16.26 -3.84
N PRO A 107 -8.27 16.65 -3.86
CA PRO A 107 -9.37 15.69 -3.78
C PRO A 107 -9.52 14.82 -5.03
N ARG A 108 -8.97 15.23 -6.18
CA ARG A 108 -9.08 14.49 -7.45
C ARG A 108 -7.94 13.49 -7.66
N GLY A 109 -6.74 13.80 -7.17
CA GLY A 109 -5.53 13.01 -7.46
C GLY A 109 -4.53 12.91 -6.30
N GLY A 110 -4.84 13.41 -5.11
CA GLY A 110 -3.96 13.34 -3.94
C GLY A 110 -4.07 12.00 -3.23
N LEU A 111 -2.93 11.35 -2.97
CA LEU A 111 -2.82 10.09 -2.25
C LEU A 111 -1.89 10.28 -1.05
N TYR A 112 -2.27 9.84 0.15
CA TYR A 112 -1.41 9.90 1.34
C TYR A 112 -1.03 8.50 1.82
N LEU A 113 0.20 8.09 1.52
CA LEU A 113 0.76 6.80 1.89
C LEU A 113 1.48 6.90 3.23
N LEU A 114 0.95 6.27 4.27
CA LEU A 114 1.59 6.20 5.59
C LEU A 114 2.43 4.93 5.69
N LEU A 115 3.74 5.08 5.89
CA LEU A 115 4.66 3.96 6.05
C LEU A 115 5.28 4.03 7.44
N THR A 116 5.02 3.04 8.29
CA THR A 116 5.61 3.01 9.64
C THR A 116 6.92 2.26 9.61
N SER A 117 7.87 2.54 10.50
CA SER A 117 9.11 1.77 10.64
C SER A 117 8.91 0.48 11.43
N ALA A 118 9.95 -0.37 11.48
CA ALA A 118 9.88 -1.71 12.05
C ALA A 118 9.68 -1.74 13.57
N ASP A 119 9.85 -0.61 14.25
CA ASP A 119 9.66 -0.46 15.70
C ASP A 119 8.29 0.14 16.07
N VAL A 120 7.38 0.23 15.11
CA VAL A 120 5.99 0.66 15.31
C VAL A 120 5.06 -0.54 15.15
N ALA A 121 4.27 -0.81 16.18
CA ALA A 121 3.20 -1.80 16.13
C ALA A 121 1.93 -1.14 15.59
N VAL A 122 1.17 -1.89 14.79
CA VAL A 122 -0.15 -1.47 14.36
C VAL A 122 -1.14 -2.60 14.58
N GLN A 123 -2.32 -2.24 15.06
CA GLN A 123 -3.39 -3.16 15.36
C GLN A 123 -3.72 -4.05 14.14
N ASP A 124 -3.87 -5.35 14.39
CA ASP A 124 -4.24 -6.40 13.42
C ASP A 124 -3.24 -6.66 12.27
N PHE A 125 -2.06 -6.03 12.31
CA PHE A 125 -0.97 -6.30 11.37
C PHE A 125 -0.47 -7.76 11.46
N CYS A 126 -0.27 -8.43 10.31
CA CYS A 126 0.05 -9.87 10.20
C CYS A 126 -1.00 -10.81 10.85
N ALA A 127 -2.06 -10.33 11.50
CA ALA A 127 -3.10 -11.14 12.13
C ALA A 127 -4.39 -11.17 11.30
N GLY A 128 -4.73 -10.06 10.65
CA GLY A 128 -5.88 -9.94 9.75
C GLY A 128 -5.57 -9.20 8.45
N ALA A 129 -4.58 -8.29 8.42
CA ALA A 129 -4.22 -7.54 7.22
C ALA A 129 -2.72 -7.21 7.17
N CYS A 130 -2.21 -6.95 5.95
CA CYS A 130 -0.83 -6.53 5.69
C CYS A 130 -0.73 -5.05 5.33
N GLY A 131 -1.87 -4.46 4.99
CA GLY A 131 -2.08 -3.06 4.70
C GLY A 131 -3.57 -2.76 4.84
N PHE A 132 -3.94 -1.52 4.56
CA PHE A 132 -5.32 -1.16 4.27
C PHE A 132 -5.37 0.19 3.57
N HIS A 133 -6.44 0.41 2.82
CA HIS A 133 -6.86 1.73 2.37
C HIS A 133 -8.21 2.12 2.97
N TYR A 134 -8.53 3.41 2.89
CA TYR A 134 -9.85 3.95 3.26
C TYR A 134 -10.08 5.28 2.53
N PHE A 135 -11.24 5.89 2.70
CA PHE A 135 -11.49 7.27 2.27
C PHE A 135 -11.86 8.12 3.48
N THR A 136 -11.52 9.41 3.44
CA THR A 136 -11.92 10.36 4.49
C THR A 136 -12.34 11.68 3.86
N PHE A 137 -12.96 12.55 4.65
CA PHE A 137 -13.31 13.90 4.21
C PHE A 137 -12.32 14.87 4.84
N PRO A 138 -11.75 15.82 4.08
CA PRO A 138 -11.07 16.96 4.67
C PRO A 138 -12.02 17.66 5.64
N PRO A 139 -11.52 18.25 6.73
CA PRO A 139 -12.34 18.93 7.73
C PRO A 139 -13.25 20.03 7.16
N SER A 140 -12.97 20.54 5.96
CA SER A 140 -13.63 21.69 5.34
C SER A 140 -14.13 21.44 3.91
N SER A 141 -14.24 20.19 3.43
CA SER A 141 -14.78 19.94 2.08
C SER A 141 -15.81 18.81 2.03
N ALA A 142 -16.92 19.07 1.36
CA ALA A 142 -17.96 18.09 1.03
C ALA A 142 -17.51 17.04 -0.03
N THR A 143 -16.32 17.22 -0.62
CA THR A 143 -15.72 16.25 -1.55
C THR A 143 -14.85 15.24 -0.77
N PRO A 144 -15.04 13.92 -0.97
CA PRO A 144 -14.14 12.92 -0.41
C PRO A 144 -12.69 13.24 -0.81
N SER A 145 -11.76 13.17 0.14
CA SER A 145 -10.32 13.14 -0.16
C SER A 145 -9.76 11.79 0.24
N LEU A 146 -9.31 11.07 -0.76
CA LEU A 146 -8.83 9.72 -0.61
C LEU A 146 -7.57 9.71 0.27
N THR A 147 -7.59 8.90 1.33
CA THR A 147 -6.49 8.80 2.30
C THR A 147 -6.01 7.36 2.39
N ARG A 148 -4.76 7.05 2.06
CA ARG A 148 -4.50 5.91 1.18
C ARG A 148 -3.24 5.12 1.47
N GLY A 149 -3.41 3.87 1.87
CA GLY A 149 -2.37 2.84 1.83
C GLY A 149 -1.42 2.91 3.01
N TRP A 150 -1.35 1.81 3.73
CA TRP A 150 -0.41 1.62 4.82
C TRP A 150 0.40 0.35 4.59
N ALA A 151 1.71 0.45 4.75
CA ALA A 151 2.60 -0.71 4.75
C ALA A 151 3.66 -0.52 5.84
N THR A 152 4.01 -1.59 6.52
CA THR A 152 5.08 -1.58 7.54
C THR A 152 6.16 -2.58 7.21
N PRO A 153 7.43 -2.27 7.51
CA PRO A 153 8.44 -3.28 7.57
C PRO A 153 8.15 -4.15 8.81
N PRO A 154 8.27 -5.47 8.67
CA PRO A 154 8.01 -6.38 9.75
C PRO A 154 8.99 -6.11 10.90
N ARG A 155 8.47 -5.83 12.10
CA ARG A 155 8.99 -6.53 13.27
C ARG A 155 8.44 -7.93 13.19
N ALA A 156 9.27 -8.93 13.49
CA ALA A 156 8.81 -10.28 13.73
C ALA A 156 7.82 -10.25 14.91
N ALA A 157 6.53 -10.03 14.62
CA ALA A 157 5.48 -10.47 15.51
C ALA A 157 5.75 -11.96 15.69
N ARG A 158 5.94 -12.37 16.94
CA ARG A 158 6.04 -13.77 17.32
C ARG A 158 4.64 -14.37 17.15
N ALA A 159 4.18 -14.46 15.90
CA ALA A 159 2.98 -15.19 15.56
C ALA A 159 3.25 -16.64 15.90
N SER A 160 2.57 -17.15 16.92
CA SER A 160 2.50 -18.58 17.19
C SER A 160 2.27 -19.31 15.88
N ALA A 161 3.09 -20.31 15.60
CA ALA A 161 3.20 -21.00 14.32
C ALA A 161 1.96 -21.81 13.88
N ARG A 162 0.76 -21.45 14.36
CA ARG A 162 -0.47 -22.26 14.29
C ARG A 162 -1.65 -21.63 13.54
N THR A 163 -1.51 -20.43 12.98
CA THR A 163 -2.53 -19.81 12.12
C THR A 163 -1.95 -19.38 10.77
N PRO A 164 -2.59 -19.71 9.62
CA PRO A 164 -2.20 -19.16 8.33
C PRO A 164 -2.49 -17.65 8.34
N SER A 165 -1.45 -16.82 8.30
CA SER A 165 -1.60 -15.39 8.05
C SER A 165 -1.63 -15.15 6.53
N PRO A 166 -2.51 -14.29 5.99
CA PRO A 166 -2.50 -13.87 4.57
C PRO A 166 -1.21 -13.13 4.20
N CYS A 167 -0.49 -12.56 5.19
CA CYS A 167 0.80 -11.92 5.02
C CYS A 167 1.98 -12.91 4.90
N ARG A 168 1.72 -14.14 4.42
CA ARG A 168 2.64 -15.30 4.43
C ARG A 168 3.86 -15.16 3.53
N SER A 169 4.14 -13.98 2.99
CA SER A 169 5.46 -13.67 2.48
C SER A 169 6.48 -13.71 3.62
N THR A 170 7.73 -13.99 3.27
CA THR A 170 8.89 -14.21 4.16
C THR A 170 9.12 -13.11 5.22
N SER A 171 8.39 -12.00 5.16
CA SER A 171 8.37 -10.90 6.12
C SER A 171 7.79 -11.29 7.48
N CYS A 172 6.71 -12.09 7.57
CA CYS A 172 6.17 -12.56 8.86
C CYS A 172 6.75 -13.94 9.29
N ARG A 173 7.61 -14.60 8.49
CA ARG A 173 8.25 -15.88 8.89
C ARG A 173 9.68 -16.08 8.33
N ARG A 174 10.63 -16.44 9.21
CA ARG A 174 11.88 -17.13 8.83
C ARG A 174 11.51 -18.49 8.20
N GLY A 175 11.47 -18.58 6.88
CA GLY A 175 11.20 -19.85 6.18
C GLY A 175 12.21 -20.93 6.57
N ARG A 176 11.71 -22.05 7.12
CA ARG A 176 12.42 -23.34 7.17
C ARG A 176 12.03 -24.09 5.90
N GLY A 177 12.82 -23.92 4.84
CA GLY A 177 12.60 -24.55 3.54
C GLY A 177 13.82 -24.34 2.65
N ARG A 178 14.21 -25.38 1.91
CA ARG A 178 15.45 -25.44 1.12
C ARG A 178 15.47 -24.32 0.06
N GLY A 179 16.50 -23.49 0.10
CA GLY A 179 16.71 -22.34 -0.80
C GLY A 179 16.16 -21.02 -0.25
N ARG A 180 16.88 -20.37 0.69
CA ARG A 180 16.60 -18.98 1.09
C ARG A 180 16.84 -18.06 -0.11
N ARG A 181 15.78 -17.78 -0.86
CA ARG A 181 15.77 -16.70 -1.86
C ARG A 181 16.11 -15.39 -1.14
N ARG A 182 17.08 -14.64 -1.67
CA ARG A 182 17.51 -13.37 -1.06
C ARG A 182 16.59 -12.25 -1.55
N PRO A 183 16.22 -11.30 -0.67
CA PRO A 183 15.53 -10.09 -1.09
C PRO A 183 16.38 -9.38 -2.16
N PRO A 184 15.81 -9.01 -3.33
CA PRO A 184 16.54 -8.28 -4.37
C PRO A 184 17.34 -7.09 -3.86
N ASN A 185 16.83 -6.39 -2.84
CA ASN A 185 17.49 -5.20 -2.28
C ASN A 185 18.21 -5.45 -0.96
N GLY A 186 18.33 -6.70 -0.51
CA GLY A 186 18.97 -7.04 0.77
C GLY A 186 18.12 -6.76 2.03
N ASP A 187 16.99 -6.06 1.89
CA ASP A 187 16.04 -5.75 2.98
C ASP A 187 14.71 -6.48 2.73
N ALA A 188 14.57 -7.66 3.36
CA ALA A 188 13.35 -8.47 3.22
C ALA A 188 12.10 -7.76 3.74
N GLY A 189 12.25 -6.80 4.66
CA GLY A 189 11.14 -6.03 5.16
C GLY A 189 10.61 -5.07 4.12
N VAL A 190 11.49 -4.24 3.56
CA VAL A 190 11.13 -3.29 2.51
C VAL A 190 10.71 -3.96 1.22
N ASP A 191 11.31 -5.10 0.85
CA ASP A 191 10.88 -5.86 -0.32
C ASP A 191 9.48 -6.45 -0.14
N GLY A 192 9.13 -6.86 1.09
CA GLY A 192 7.76 -7.21 1.45
C GLY A 192 6.79 -6.04 1.31
N MET A 193 7.21 -4.84 1.75
CA MET A 193 6.41 -3.63 1.63
C MET A 193 6.11 -3.23 0.20
N VAL A 194 7.03 -3.47 -0.75
CA VAL A 194 6.78 -3.20 -2.17
C VAL A 194 5.53 -3.95 -2.66
N SER A 195 5.41 -5.23 -2.29
CA SER A 195 4.23 -6.04 -2.65
C SER A 195 2.95 -5.51 -2.01
N VAL A 196 3.01 -5.12 -0.73
CA VAL A 196 1.85 -4.57 -0.02
C VAL A 196 1.43 -3.23 -0.61
N ILE A 197 2.36 -2.31 -0.86
CA ILE A 197 2.04 -1.01 -1.48
C ILE A 197 1.43 -1.21 -2.86
N GLY A 198 1.94 -2.15 -3.66
CA GLY A 198 1.33 -2.49 -4.95
C GLY A 198 -0.11 -2.99 -4.81
N HIS A 199 -0.34 -3.97 -3.94
CA HIS A 199 -1.66 -4.52 -3.64
C HIS A 199 -2.64 -3.41 -3.20
N GLU A 200 -2.29 -2.66 -2.15
CA GLU A 200 -3.15 -1.60 -1.61
C GLU A 200 -3.41 -0.49 -2.63
N LEU A 201 -2.43 -0.14 -3.45
CA LEU A 201 -2.58 0.89 -4.47
C LEU A 201 -3.48 0.43 -5.62
N ALA A 202 -3.43 -0.85 -5.98
CA ALA A 202 -4.30 -1.43 -7.01
C ALA A 202 -5.76 -1.43 -6.55
N GLU A 203 -6.04 -1.94 -5.36
CA GLU A 203 -7.41 -2.02 -4.80
C GLU A 203 -8.02 -0.65 -4.67
N LEU A 204 -7.27 0.26 -4.08
CA LEU A 204 -7.65 1.65 -3.94
C LEU A 204 -7.87 2.34 -5.29
N ALA A 205 -7.10 1.98 -6.32
CA ALA A 205 -7.26 2.59 -7.62
C ALA A 205 -8.56 2.16 -8.29
N THR A 206 -8.96 0.92 -8.06
CA THR A 206 -10.19 0.33 -8.58
C THR A 206 -11.39 0.50 -7.67
N ASN A 207 -11.19 0.83 -6.40
CA ASN A 207 -12.25 0.93 -5.40
C ASN A 207 -12.05 2.06 -4.37
N PRO A 208 -11.75 3.29 -4.82
CA PRO A 208 -11.33 4.38 -3.94
C PRO A 208 -12.34 4.75 -2.84
N LEU A 209 -13.64 4.59 -3.11
CA LEU A 209 -14.73 4.91 -2.18
C LEU A 209 -15.44 3.66 -1.64
N VAL A 210 -14.83 2.48 -1.78
CA VAL A 210 -15.37 1.19 -1.32
C VAL A 210 -16.77 0.93 -1.91
N ASN A 211 -16.97 1.26 -3.19
CA ASN A 211 -18.24 1.10 -3.90
C ASN A 211 -18.12 0.84 -5.42
N ALA A 212 -16.93 0.52 -5.93
CA ALA A 212 -16.65 0.29 -7.36
C ALA A 212 -16.35 -1.18 -7.67
N TRP A 213 -15.10 -1.64 -7.57
CA TRP A 213 -14.72 -3.01 -7.92
C TRP A 213 -14.39 -3.84 -6.68
N TYR A 214 -15.21 -4.86 -6.43
CA TYR A 214 -14.99 -5.91 -5.46
C TYR A 214 -15.73 -7.19 -5.88
N ALA A 215 -15.31 -8.33 -5.35
CA ALA A 215 -15.97 -9.61 -5.48
C ALA A 215 -16.72 -9.97 -4.17
N GLY A 216 -17.82 -10.70 -4.32
CA GLY A 216 -18.68 -11.13 -3.21
C GLY A 216 -20.07 -10.49 -3.26
N ALA A 217 -21.03 -11.13 -2.58
CA ALA A 217 -22.42 -10.65 -2.51
C ALA A 217 -22.63 -9.62 -1.38
N ASP A 218 -21.76 -9.61 -0.37
CA ASP A 218 -21.84 -8.69 0.77
C ASP A 218 -20.87 -7.51 0.59
N PRO A 219 -21.36 -6.28 0.33
CA PRO A 219 -20.52 -5.09 0.23
C PRO A 219 -19.82 -4.71 1.54
N SER A 220 -20.18 -5.33 2.66
CA SER A 220 -19.54 -5.12 3.98
C SER A 220 -18.25 -5.92 4.17
N PHE A 221 -18.05 -6.97 3.35
CA PHE A 221 -16.84 -7.81 3.34
C PHE A 221 -16.36 -8.06 1.91
N PRO A 222 -16.05 -7.00 1.15
CA PRO A 222 -15.61 -7.14 -0.23
C PRO A 222 -14.27 -7.87 -0.29
N THR A 223 -14.16 -8.87 -1.17
CA THR A 223 -12.84 -9.34 -1.63
C THR A 223 -12.40 -8.41 -2.75
N GLU A 224 -11.33 -7.65 -2.55
CA GLU A 224 -10.89 -6.68 -3.53
C GLU A 224 -10.02 -7.32 -4.62
N ILE A 225 -9.69 -6.56 -5.66
CA ILE A 225 -9.10 -7.14 -6.87
C ILE A 225 -7.71 -7.75 -6.62
N ALA A 226 -6.97 -7.26 -5.63
CA ALA A 226 -5.60 -7.71 -5.36
C ALA A 226 -5.54 -8.78 -4.26
N ASP A 227 -6.64 -9.02 -3.54
CA ASP A 227 -6.86 -10.20 -2.72
C ASP A 227 -6.99 -11.48 -3.56
N LEU A 228 -7.53 -11.37 -4.77
CA LEU A 228 -7.69 -12.50 -5.68
C LEU A 228 -6.32 -13.08 -6.06
N CYS A 229 -6.16 -14.38 -5.83
CA CYS A 229 -4.93 -15.11 -6.10
C CYS A 229 -3.71 -14.62 -5.31
N GLN A 230 -3.90 -13.99 -4.15
CA GLN A 230 -2.79 -13.58 -3.29
C GLN A 230 -1.90 -14.78 -2.92
N GLY A 231 -0.58 -14.63 -3.13
CA GLY A 231 0.40 -15.68 -2.82
C GLY A 231 0.45 -16.82 -3.84
N ILE A 232 -0.34 -16.76 -4.91
CA ILE A 232 -0.40 -17.73 -5.99
C ILE A 232 0.36 -17.19 -7.19
N TYR A 233 1.40 -17.89 -7.64
CA TYR A 233 2.26 -17.42 -8.73
C TYR A 233 2.55 -18.55 -9.74
N GLY A 234 2.79 -18.15 -10.99
CA GLY A 234 3.16 -19.05 -12.08
C GLY A 234 1.99 -19.86 -12.64
N THR A 235 2.25 -20.53 -13.77
CA THR A 235 1.26 -21.40 -14.43
C THR A 235 0.89 -22.57 -13.52
N GLY A 236 -0.41 -22.79 -13.31
CA GLY A 236 -0.93 -23.85 -12.44
C GLY A 236 -1.11 -23.46 -10.97
N GLY A 237 -0.86 -22.21 -10.59
CA GLY A 237 -1.28 -21.66 -9.30
C GLY A 237 -0.53 -22.22 -8.08
N GLY A 238 0.78 -22.41 -8.19
CA GLY A 238 1.60 -22.80 -7.04
C GLY A 238 1.74 -21.67 -6.03
N GLY A 239 1.54 -21.97 -4.73
CA GLY A 239 1.85 -21.04 -3.66
C GLY A 239 3.37 -20.79 -3.62
N ALA A 240 3.81 -19.55 -3.90
CA ALA A 240 5.23 -19.22 -3.96
C ALA A 240 5.51 -17.79 -3.47
N TYR A 241 6.78 -17.47 -3.23
CA TYR A 241 7.25 -16.09 -3.07
C TYR A 241 8.48 -15.93 -3.96
N THR A 242 8.42 -15.03 -4.93
CA THR A 242 9.46 -14.83 -5.95
C THR A 242 10.56 -13.90 -5.44
N GLY A 243 11.48 -14.43 -4.64
CA GLY A 243 12.81 -13.81 -4.47
C GLY A 243 13.82 -14.41 -5.45
N ARG A 244 14.96 -13.77 -5.68
CA ARG A 244 16.06 -14.41 -6.42
C ARG A 244 16.72 -15.49 -5.57
#